data_AF-A0A938C1J7-F1
#
_entry.id   AF-A0A938C1J7-F1
#
_cell.length_a   1.000
_cell.length_b   1.000
_cell.length_c   1.000
_cell.angle_alpha   90.00
_cell.angle_beta   90.00
_cell.angle_gamma   90.00
#
_symmetry.space_group_name_H-M   'P 1'
#
loop_
_entity.id
_entity.type
_entity.pdbx_description
1 polymer ?
#
loop_
_entity_poly.entity_id
_entity_poly.type
_entity_poly.pdbx_seq_one_letter_code
_entity_poly.pdbx_strand_id
1 'polypeptide(L)' 'MRRELERQLEAINAELRSYPTPIARCDEQLAELLERRARLLGRLQRMDEAGRPACTWMNEGGVDAA' A
#
# COMPACT_ATOMS: atom_id res chain seq x y z
N MET A 1 -12.62 -4.90 -13.43
CA MET A 1 -12.03 -5.39 -12.17
C MET A 1 -10.84 -4.55 -11.70
N ARG A 2 -9.75 -4.43 -12.48
CA ARG A 2 -8.57 -3.59 -12.12
C ARG A 2 -8.90 -2.12 -11.85
N ARG A 3 -9.61 -1.46 -12.78
CA ARG A 3 -10.07 -0.06 -12.63
C ARG A 3 -10.88 0.19 -11.36
N GLU A 4 -11.59 -0.81 -10.86
CA GLU A 4 -12.37 -0.69 -9.63
C GLU A 4 -11.46 -0.68 -8.39
N LEU A 5 -10.43 -1.53 -8.38
CA LEU A 5 -9.43 -1.55 -7.31
C LEU A 5 -8.60 -0.26 -7.28
N GLU A 6 -8.28 0.28 -8.45
CA GLU A 6 -7.56 1.57 -8.58
C GLU A 6 -8.39 2.72 -8.01
N ARG A 7 -9.69 2.79 -8.33
CA ARG A 7 -10.61 3.80 -7.75
C ARG A 7 -10.70 3.70 -6.22
N GLN A 8 -10.76 2.49 -5.68
CA GLN A 8 -10.80 2.27 -4.23
C GLN A 8 -9.49 2.69 -3.56
N LEU A 9 -8.35 2.42 -4.20
CA LEU A 9 -7.05 2.83 -3.71
C LEU A 9 -6.90 4.36 -3.68
N GLU A 10 -7.40 5.03 -4.72
CA GLU A 10 -7.39 6.50 -4.80
C GLU A 10 -8.26 7.14 -3.71
N ALA A 11 -9.44 6.59 -3.46
CA ALA A 11 -10.32 7.04 -2.37
C ALA A 11 -9.65 6.92 -0.99
N ILE A 12 -9.04 5.77 -0.69
CA ILE A 12 -8.33 5.54 0.58
C ILE A 12 -7.12 6.48 0.71
N ASN A 13 -6.37 6.71 -0.38
CA ASN A 13 -5.24 7.64 -0.36
C ASN A 13 -5.69 9.10 -0.14
N ALA A 14 -6.83 9.50 -0.68
CA ALA A 14 -7.41 10.81 -0.43
C ALA A 14 -7.79 10.96 1.05
N GLU A 15 -8.44 9.94 1.64
CA GLU A 15 -8.81 9.91 3.05
C GLU A 15 -7.58 9.98 3.96
N LEU A 16 -6.55 9.18 3.68
CA LEU A 16 -5.26 9.21 4.40
C LEU A 16 -4.57 10.58 4.33
N ARG A 17 -4.65 11.29 3.19
CA ARG A 17 -4.05 12.63 3.04
C ARG A 17 -4.81 13.70 3.80
N SER A 18 -6.13 13.56 3.91
CA SER A 18 -6.98 14.45 4.70
C SER A 18 -6.97 14.11 6.19
N TYR A 19 -6.34 12.99 6.57
CA TYR A 19 -6.38 12.49 7.93
C TYR A 19 -5.59 13.44 8.85
N PRO A 20 -6.21 14.00 9.90
CA PRO A 20 -5.51 14.89 10.83
C PRO A 20 -4.35 14.13 11.48
N THR A 21 -3.22 14.81 11.73
CA THR A 21 -1.99 14.19 12.24
C THR A 21 -2.30 13.30 13.45
N PRO A 22 -2.18 11.96 13.30
CA PRO A 22 -2.67 11.03 14.30
C PRO A 22 -1.76 11.10 15.52
N ILE A 23 -2.36 11.20 16.72
CA ILE A 23 -1.66 10.85 17.95
C ILE A 23 -1.40 9.35 17.83
N ALA A 24 -0.18 9.01 17.42
CA ALA A 24 0.26 7.83 16.65
C ALA A 24 -0.02 6.43 17.24
N ARG A 25 -0.88 6.29 18.26
CA ARG A 25 -1.00 5.06 19.05
C ARG A 25 -2.41 4.52 19.25
N CYS A 26 -3.46 5.32 19.05
CA CYS A 26 -4.84 4.91 19.38
C CYS A 26 -5.83 5.04 18.22
N ASP A 27 -5.32 5.23 17.00
CA ASP A 27 -6.18 5.48 15.87
C ASP A 27 -6.49 4.19 15.11
N GLU A 28 -7.50 3.48 15.61
CA GLU A 28 -8.02 2.24 15.01
C GLU A 28 -8.52 2.49 13.58
N GLN A 29 -9.04 3.68 13.29
CA GLN A 29 -9.47 4.08 11.95
C GLN A 29 -8.28 4.18 10.99
N LEU A 30 -7.18 4.80 11.41
CA LEU A 30 -5.95 4.85 10.63
C LEU A 30 -5.37 3.45 10.38
N ALA A 31 -5.37 2.60 11.40
CA ALA A 31 -4.89 1.22 11.28
C ALA A 31 -5.71 0.44 10.24
N GLU A 32 -7.04 0.56 10.27
CA GLU A 32 -7.92 -0.08 9.29
C GLU A 32 -7.67 0.43 7.86
N LEU A 33 -7.49 1.75 7.68
CA LEU A 33 -7.20 2.36 6.38
C LEU A 33 -5.88 1.85 5.78
N LEU A 34 -4.82 1.76 6.60
CA LEU A 34 -3.51 1.25 6.19
C LEU A 34 -3.58 -0.23 5.80
N GLU A 35 -4.25 -1.04 6.61
CA GLU A 35 -4.49 -2.45 6.35
C GLU A 35 -5.27 -2.68 5.04
N ARG A 36 -6.32 -1.87 4.82
CA ARG A 36 -7.12 -1.94 3.59
C ARG A 36 -6.30 -1.54 2.36
N ARG A 37 -5.46 -0.50 2.48
CA ARG A 37 -4.52 -0.09 1.44
C ARG A 37 -3.53 -1.21 1.10
N ALA A 38 -2.92 -1.84 2.11
CA ALA A 38 -1.97 -2.94 1.91
C ALA A 38 -2.61 -4.13 1.18
N ARG A 39 -3.84 -4.50 1.55
CA ARG A 39 -4.59 -5.57 0.87
C ARG A 39 -4.89 -5.26 -0.60
N LEU A 40 -5.28 -4.02 -0.92
CA LEU A 40 -5.54 -3.62 -2.31
C LEU A 40 -4.27 -3.61 -3.15
N LEU A 41 -3.17 -3.10 -2.61
CA LEU A 41 -1.86 -3.13 -3.27
C LEU A 41 -1.40 -4.55 -3.56
N GLY A 42 -1.47 -5.46 -2.59
CA GLY A 42 -1.11 -6.87 -2.80
C GLY A 42 -2.01 -7.60 -3.80
N ARG A 43 -3.26 -7.16 -4.00
CA ARG A 43 -4.14 -7.69 -5.06
C ARG A 43 -3.75 -7.15 -6.43
N LEU A 44 -3.45 -5.86 -6.54
CA LEU A 44 -2.97 -5.25 -7.79
C LEU A 44 -1.62 -5.82 -8.21
N GLN A 45 -0.67 -5.94 -7.28
CA GLN A 45 0.63 -6.56 -7.51
C GLN A 45 0.52 -8.00 -8.01
N ARG A 46 -0.33 -8.84 -7.41
CA ARG A 46 -0.57 -10.20 -7.92
C ARG A 46 -1.20 -10.21 -9.32
N MET A 47 -2.05 -9.24 -9.66
CA MET A 47 -2.59 -9.08 -11.00
C MET A 47 -1.55 -8.56 -12.01
N ASP A 48 -0.54 -7.83 -11.54
CA ASP A 48 0.61 -7.38 -12.33
C ASP A 48 1.63 -8.50 -12.54
N GLU A 49 1.97 -9.26 -11.49
CA GLU A 49 2.85 -10.43 -11.51
C GLU A 49 2.28 -11.57 -12.36
N ALA A 50 0.96 -11.77 -12.36
CA ALA A 50 0.33 -12.73 -13.28
C ALA A 50 0.58 -12.40 -14.76
N GLY A 51 0.99 -11.17 -15.08
CA GLY A 51 1.38 -10.72 -16.43
C GLY A 51 2.88 -10.46 -16.61
N ARG A 52 3.71 -10.65 -15.57
CA ARG A 52 5.16 -10.38 -15.61
C ARG A 52 5.92 -11.65 -15.21
N PRO A 53 6.91 -12.13 -15.99
CA PRO A 53 7.83 -13.13 -15.44
C PRO A 53 8.46 -12.53 -14.19
N ALA A 54 8.50 -13.31 -13.10
CA ALA A 54 8.94 -12.89 -11.79
C ALA A 54 10.39 -12.38 -11.86
N CYS A 55 10.58 -11.07 -12.09
CA CYS A 55 11.84 -10.41 -11.84
C CYS A 55 11.90 -10.18 -10.33
N THR A 56 12.54 -11.14 -9.68
CA THR A 56 12.94 -11.19 -8.27
C THR A 56 13.39 -9.82 -7.78
N TRP A 57 12.68 -9.25 -6.81
CA TRP A 57 13.18 -8.10 -6.07
C TRP A 57 14.25 -8.61 -5.10
N MET A 58 15.53 -8.56 -5.51
CA MET A 58 16.68 -8.67 -4.61
C MET A 58 16.86 -7.33 -3.88
N ASN A 59 16.68 -7.33 -2.55
CA ASN A 59 17.20 -6.23 -1.73
C ASN A 59 18.69 -6.47 -1.51
N GLU A 60 19.51 -5.75 -2.26
CA GLU A 60 20.88 -5.46 -1.88
C GLU A 60 20.79 -4.49 -0.68
N GLY A 61 20.87 -5.02 0.54
CA GLY A 61 20.91 -4.22 1.76
C GLY A 61 22.13 -3.31 1.76
N GLY A 62 21.95 -2.06 1.36
CA GLY A 62 22.94 -1.01 1.51
C GLY A 62 23.02 -0.56 2.96
N VAL A 63 23.99 -1.11 3.70
CA VAL A 63 24.48 -0.56 4.95
C VAL A 63 25.37 0.64 4.64
N ASP A 64 24.84 1.86 4.73
CA ASP A 64 25.71 3.04 4.87
C ASP A 64 25.79 3.40 6.34
N ALA A 65 26.81 2.80 6.97
CA ALA A 65 27.48 3.35 8.14
C ALA A 65 28.22 4.63 7.72
N ALA A 66 27.87 5.76 8.33
CA ALA A 66 28.73 6.94 8.44
C ALA A 66 28.38 7.70 9.73
#